data_AF-A0A0J7KPV9-F1
#
_entry.id   AF-A0A0J7KPV9-F1
#
_cell.length_a   1.000
_cell.length_b   1.000
_cell.length_c   1.000
_cell.angle_alpha   90.00
_cell.angle_beta   90.00
_cell.angle_gamma   90.00
#
_symmetry.space_group_name_H-M   'P 1'
#
loop_
_entity.id
_entity.type
_entity.pdbx_description
1 polymer ?
#
loop_
_entity_poly.entity_id
_entity_poly.type
_entity_poly.pdbx_seq_one_letter_code
_entity_poly.pdbx_strand_id
1 'polypeptide(L)' 'MKSRQGYVQVVVPPSILPKETSTDMVVREASNVTLTCKATGYPEPYVMWRREDGKNINYNGESGESQL' A
#
# COMPACT_ATOMS: atom_id res chain seq x y z
N MET A 1 12.34 -3.76 48.29
CA MET A 1 12.54 -4.50 47.03
C MET A 1 12.41 -3.53 45.87
N LYS A 2 13.36 -3.49 44.93
CA LYS A 2 13.25 -2.65 43.73
C LYS A 2 12.66 -3.48 42.59
N SER A 3 11.60 -2.97 41.96
CA SER A 3 10.99 -3.53 40.75
C SER A 3 11.36 -2.65 39.56
N ARG A 4 11.61 -3.25 38.40
CA ARG A 4 11.75 -2.56 37.12
C ARG A 4 10.81 -3.22 36.12
N GLN A 5 10.05 -2.41 35.41
CA GLN A 5 9.21 -2.84 34.30
C GLN A 5 9.82 -2.37 32.98
N GLY A 6 9.61 -3.16 31.94
CA GLY A 6 9.97 -2.84 30.57
C GLY A 6 8.85 -3.31 29.64
N TYR A 7 8.80 -2.72 28.46
CA TYR A 7 7.81 -3.06 27.43
C TYR A 7 8.53 -3.74 26.27
N VAL A 8 7.88 -4.76 25.72
CA VAL A 8 8.29 -5.37 24.46
C VAL A 8 7.34 -4.86 23.38
N GLN A 9 7.91 -4.30 22.31
CA GLN A 9 7.15 -3.94 21.13
C GLN A 9 7.27 -5.07 20.12
N VAL A 10 6.17 -5.75 19.84
CA VAL A 10 6.10 -6.79 18.82
C VAL A 10 5.92 -6.11 17.47
N VAL A 11 6.79 -6.40 16.51
CA VAL A 11 6.67 -5.92 15.12
C VAL A 11 6.12 -7.03 14.23
N VAL A 12 5.33 -6.64 13.25
CA VAL A 12 4.73 -7.54 12.27
C VAL A 12 4.99 -6.96 10.88
N PRO A 13 5.62 -7.71 9.96
CA PRO A 13 5.91 -7.21 8.63
C PRO A 13 4.62 -6.87 7.86
N PRO A 14 4.65 -5.89 6.95
CA PRO A 14 3.54 -5.61 6.06
C PRO A 14 3.12 -6.84 5.25
N SER A 15 1.82 -7.08 5.15
CA SER A 15 1.21 -8.14 4.34
C SER A 15 -0.04 -7.62 3.65
N ILE A 16 -0.16 -7.86 2.35
CA ILE A 16 -1.33 -7.46 1.56
C ILE A 16 -2.47 -8.44 1.86
N LEU A 17 -3.67 -7.93 2.11
CA LEU A 17 -4.89 -8.71 2.34
C LEU A 17 -5.58 -8.96 0.98
N PRO A 18 -5.48 -10.17 0.39
CA PRO A 18 -5.94 -10.39 -0.99
C PRO A 18 -7.45 -10.28 -1.15
N LYS A 19 -8.22 -10.55 -0.08
CA LYS A 19 -9.68 -10.46 -0.09
C LYS A 19 -10.21 -9.04 -0.12
N GLU A 20 -9.40 -8.07 0.30
CA GLU A 20 -9.77 -6.66 0.43
C GLU A 20 -8.98 -5.75 -0.53
N THR A 21 -8.15 -6.37 -1.37
CA THR A 21 -7.32 -5.70 -2.37
C THR A 21 -7.86 -6.03 -3.76
N SER A 22 -7.85 -5.05 -4.66
CA SER A 22 -8.25 -5.25 -6.05
C SER A 22 -7.41 -6.35 -6.71
N THR A 23 -8.06 -7.16 -7.52
CA THR A 23 -7.43 -8.17 -8.39
C THR A 23 -7.35 -7.63 -9.82
N ASP A 24 -7.00 -8.46 -10.78
CA ASP A 24 -6.95 -8.09 -12.20
C ASP A 24 -8.32 -7.57 -12.67
N MET A 25 -8.33 -6.38 -13.27
CA MET A 25 -9.54 -5.75 -13.81
C MET A 25 -9.33 -5.38 -15.27
N VAL A 26 -10.36 -5.59 -16.10
CA VAL A 26 -10.40 -5.13 -17.48
C VAL A 26 -11.46 -4.03 -17.58
N VAL A 27 -11.04 -2.84 -18.00
CA VAL A 27 -11.89 -1.65 -18.05
C VAL A 27 -11.81 -1.05 -19.45
N ARG A 28 -12.93 -0.49 -19.93
CA ARG A 28 -12.96 0.19 -21.25
C ARG A 28 -12.16 1.49 -21.20
N GLU A 29 -11.58 1.85 -22.33
CA GLU A 29 -10.92 3.16 -22.48
C GLU A 29 -11.87 4.30 -22.10
N ALA A 30 -11.30 5.38 -21.56
CA ALA A 30 -12.02 6.53 -21.01
C ALA A 30 -13.02 6.24 -19.88
N SER A 31 -13.10 5.01 -19.37
CA SER A 31 -13.88 4.68 -18.18
C SER A 31 -13.04 4.82 -16.92
N ASN A 32 -13.67 5.22 -15.82
CA ASN A 32 -13.00 5.35 -14.52
C ASN A 32 -12.81 3.99 -13.85
N VAL A 33 -11.67 3.83 -13.17
CA VAL A 33 -11.36 2.67 -12.35
C VAL A 33 -10.77 3.11 -11.01
N THR A 34 -11.11 2.39 -9.95
CA THR A 34 -10.54 2.59 -8.62
C THR A 34 -9.87 1.29 -8.19
N LEU A 35 -8.56 1.36 -7.91
CA LEU A 35 -7.80 0.25 -7.34
C LEU A 35 -7.69 0.44 -5.82
N THR A 36 -8.00 -0.62 -5.07
CA THR A 36 -7.94 -0.63 -3.61
C THR A 36 -6.81 -1.56 -3.18
N CYS A 37 -6.01 -1.14 -2.20
CA CYS A 37 -5.00 -1.99 -1.58
C CYS A 37 -5.15 -1.89 -0.06
N LYS A 38 -5.35 -3.05 0.59
CA LYS A 38 -5.37 -3.13 2.05
C LYS A 38 -4.19 -3.97 2.52
N ALA A 39 -3.36 -3.38 3.37
CA ALA A 39 -2.24 -4.05 4.00
C ALA A 39 -2.42 -4.10 5.53
N THR A 40 -1.87 -5.12 6.16
CA THR A 40 -1.79 -5.28 7.61
C THR A 40 -0.32 -5.36 8.03
N GLY A 41 0.00 -4.95 9.25
CA GLY A 41 1.35 -4.91 9.78
C GLY A 41 1.41 -4.06 11.04
N TYR A 42 2.51 -4.15 11.77
CA TYR A 42 2.78 -3.26 12.89
C TYR A 42 4.25 -2.84 12.93
N PRO A 43 4.55 -1.52 12.91
CA PRO A 43 3.63 -0.39 12.80
C PRO A 43 2.77 -0.40 11.53
N GLU A 44 1.73 0.44 11.48
CA GLU A 44 0.83 0.50 10.34
C GLU A 44 1.61 0.71 9.02
N PRO A 45 1.38 -0.14 8.00
CA PRO A 45 2.19 -0.10 6.79
C PRO A 45 1.86 1.12 5.93
N TYR A 46 2.90 1.72 5.35
CA TYR A 46 2.74 2.70 4.27
C TYR A 46 2.48 1.99 2.94
N VAL A 47 1.47 2.44 2.20
CA VAL A 47 1.06 1.85 0.93
C VAL A 47 1.33 2.85 -0.20
N MET A 48 2.05 2.39 -1.23
CA MET A 48 2.32 3.15 -2.45
C MET A 48 1.97 2.32 -3.69
N TRP A 49 1.53 3.01 -4.74
CA TRP A 49 1.28 2.41 -6.05
C TRP A 49 2.48 2.61 -6.96
N ARG A 50 2.76 1.59 -7.77
CA ARG A 50 3.77 1.65 -8.83
C ARG A 50 3.32 0.81 -10.02
N ARG A 51 3.77 1.17 -11.22
CA ARG A 51 3.63 0.29 -12.38
C ARG A 51 4.67 -0.84 -12.31
N GLU A 52 4.28 -2.00 -12.82
CA GLU A 52 5.19 -3.15 -12.95
C GLU A 52 6.35 -2.85 -13.92
N ASP A 53 6.07 -2.11 -15.00
CA ASP A 53 7.06 -1.65 -15.98
C ASP A 53 8.00 -0.55 -15.46
N GLY A 54 7.84 -0.11 -14.21
CA GLY A 54 8.66 0.93 -13.58
C GLY A 54 8.41 2.34 -14.13
N LYS A 55 7.43 2.53 -15.03
CA LYS A 55 7.07 3.86 -15.53
C LYS A 55 6.22 4.61 -14.51
N ASN A 56 6.14 5.92 -14.68
CA ASN A 56 5.31 6.78 -13.84
C ASN A 56 3.82 6.46 -14.03
N ILE A 57 3.05 6.60 -12.96
CA ILE A 57 1.59 6.58 -13.04
C ILE A 57 1.15 7.96 -13.55
N ASN A 58 0.48 7.98 -14.68
CA ASN A 58 -0.06 9.22 -15.25
C ASN A 58 -1.33 9.59 -14.47
N TYR A 59 -1.20 10.48 -13.48
CA TYR A 59 -2.36 11.04 -12.79
C TYR A 59 -2.89 12.20 -13.63
N ASN A 60 -4.07 12.05 -14.25
CA ASN A 60 -4.73 13.12 -15.02
C ASN A 60 -3.88 13.74 -16.15
N GLY A 61 -2.88 13.02 -16.68
CA GLY A 61 -1.99 13.51 -17.73
C GLY A 61 -0.74 14.25 -17.23
N GLU A 62 -0.57 14.41 -15.92
CA GLU A 62 0.67 14.88 -15.31
C GLU A 62 1.42 13.70 -14.69
N SER A 63 2.72 13.62 -14.93
CA SER A 63 3.58 12.60 -14.36
C SER A 63 3.68 12.83 -12.85
N GLY A 64 2.85 12.14 -12.07
CA GLY A 64 3.00 12.10 -10.64
C GLY A 64 4.30 11.39 -10.31
N GLU A 65 5.32 12.18 -9.99
CA GLU A 65 6.52 11.69 -9.34
C GLU A 65 6.08 11.23 -7.95
N SER A 66 6.08 9.92 -7.71
CA SER A 66 5.94 9.37 -6.37
C SER A 66 7.14 9.89 -5.57
N GLN A 67 7.00 11.04 -4.92
CA GLN A 67 8.02 11.55 -4.02
C GLN A 67 8.24 10.50 -2.93
N LEU A 68 9.46 9.96 -2.91
CA LEU A 68 10.05 9.29 -1.76
C LEU A 68 10.25 10.30 -0.62
#